data_AF-R7RLX5-F1
#
_entry.id   AF-R7RLX5-F1
#
_cell.length_a   1.000
_cell.length_b   1.000
_cell.length_c   1.000
_cell.angle_alpha   90.00
_cell.angle_beta   90.00
_cell.angle_gamma   90.00
#
_symmetry.space_group_name_H-M   'P 1'
#
loop_
_entity.id
_entity.type
_entity.pdbx_description
1 polymer ?
#
loop_
_entity_poly.entity_id
_entity_poly.type
_entity_poly.pdbx_seq_one_letter_code
_entity_poly.pdbx_strand_id
1 'polypeptide(L)'
;MAGGDFITYIMAVEELAKACATTSVILSAHTSLCCWPIYTFGTDEQKQKYLPKLLKGEYLGAFALTEPNAGTDAAHILNHRYCF
;
A
#
# COMPACT_ATOMS: atom_id res chain seq x y z
N MET A 1 10.41 4.59 -4.31
CA MET A 1 9.02 5.04 -4.57
C MET A 1 9.13 6.39 -5.24
N ALA A 2 8.67 6.62 -6.48
CA ALA A 2 8.84 7.90 -7.20
C ALA A 2 10.20 8.63 -6.95
N GLY A 3 11.31 7.90 -6.85
CA GLY A 3 12.63 8.45 -6.50
C GLY A 3 12.84 8.97 -5.05
N GLY A 4 11.83 9.01 -4.18
CA GLY A 4 11.93 9.44 -2.79
C GLY A 4 12.32 8.34 -1.81
N ASP A 5 12.98 8.74 -0.71
CA ASP A 5 13.36 7.89 0.42
C ASP A 5 12.26 7.86 1.51
N PHE A 6 12.48 7.06 2.56
CA PHE A 6 11.51 6.93 3.66
C PHE A 6 11.23 8.26 4.38
N ILE A 7 12.23 9.14 4.49
CA ILE A 7 12.06 10.45 5.13
C ILE A 7 11.12 11.32 4.30
N THR A 8 11.32 11.36 2.98
CA THR A 8 10.44 12.08 2.06
C THR A 8 8.99 11.58 2.16
N TYR A 9 8.81 10.25 2.23
CA TYR A 9 7.49 9.66 2.42
C TYR A 9 6.83 10.06 3.75
N ILE A 10 7.57 9.99 4.86
CA ILE A 10 7.06 10.36 6.19
C ILE A 10 6.62 11.83 6.20
N MET A 11 7.47 12.73 5.69
CA MET A 11 7.14 14.15 5.61
C MET A 11 5.88 14.40 4.77
N ALA A 12 5.72 13.72 3.63
CA ALA A 12 4.52 13.85 2.81
C ALA A 12 3.25 13.40 3.56
N VAL A 13 3.32 12.28 4.28
CA VAL A 13 2.20 11.78 5.10
C VAL A 13 1.86 12.76 6.22
N GLU A 14 2.86 13.28 6.93
CA GLU A 14 2.69 14.25 8.03
C GLU A 14 2.07 15.56 7.54
N GLU A 15 2.59 16.14 6.45
CA GLU A 15 2.06 17.39 5.91
C GLU A 15 0.62 17.23 5.41
N LEU A 16 0.28 16.11 4.76
CA LEU A 16 -1.10 15.83 4.35
C LEU A 16 -2.03 15.64 5.55
N ALA A 17 -1.56 14.97 6.60
CA ALA A 17 -2.36 14.71 7.80
C ALA A 17 -2.77 16.00 8.52
N LYS A 18 -1.95 17.06 8.46
CA LYS A 18 -2.29 18.39 9.01
C LYS A 18 -3.55 18.99 8.38
N ALA A 19 -3.80 18.69 7.10
CA ALA A 19 -4.96 19.18 6.36
C ALA A 19 -6.12 18.18 6.36
N CYS A 20 -5.85 16.90 6.11
CA CYS A 20 -6.85 15.84 6.01
C CYS A 20 -6.25 14.47 6.35
N ALA A 21 -6.63 13.93 7.50
CA ALA A 21 -6.20 12.59 7.94
C ALA A 21 -6.63 11.49 6.96
N THR A 22 -7.82 11.59 6.36
CA THR A 22 -8.34 10.61 5.40
C THR A 22 -7.49 10.55 4.12
N THR A 23 -7.11 11.69 3.56
CA THR A 23 -6.26 11.73 2.36
C THR A 23 -4.85 11.20 2.68
N SER A 24 -4.32 11.54 3.85
CA SER A 24 -3.03 11.02 4.32
C SER A 24 -3.04 9.49 4.45
N VAL A 25 -4.09 8.89 5.06
CA VAL A 25 -4.17 7.43 5.19
C VAL A 25 -4.38 6.73 3.84
N ILE A 26 -5.11 7.35 2.89
CA ILE A 26 -5.22 6.83 1.52
C ILE A 26 -3.84 6.77 0.85
N LEU A 27 -3.06 7.85 0.91
CA LEU A 27 -1.69 7.86 0.38
C LEU A 27 -0.84 6.77 1.05
N SER A 28 -0.90 6.70 2.38
CA SER A 28 -0.13 5.76 3.18
C SER A 28 -0.44 4.31 2.83
N ALA A 29 -1.73 3.92 2.81
CA ALA A 29 -2.15 2.56 2.49
C ALA A 29 -1.81 2.18 1.04
N HIS A 30 -2.10 3.07 0.08
CA HIS A 30 -1.77 2.87 -1.32
C HIS A 30 -0.27 2.61 -1.52
N THR A 31 0.55 3.42 -0.88
CA THR A 31 1.98 3.49 -1.14
C THR A 31 2.75 2.42 -0.36
N SER A 32 2.49 2.30 0.94
CA SER A 32 3.23 1.40 1.83
C SER A 32 2.65 -0.01 1.93
N LEU A 33 1.31 -0.17 1.84
CA LEU A 33 0.67 -1.48 2.00
C LEU A 33 0.38 -2.17 0.66
N CYS A 34 0.17 -1.43 -0.43
CA CYS A 34 -0.06 -2.02 -1.75
C CYS A 34 1.20 -1.98 -2.64
N CYS A 35 1.74 -0.80 -2.94
CA CYS A 35 2.82 -0.67 -3.92
C CYS A 35 4.15 -1.26 -3.43
N TRP A 36 4.50 -1.05 -2.16
CA TRP A 36 5.79 -1.49 -1.62
C TRP A 36 5.96 -3.02 -1.61
N PRO A 37 4.99 -3.84 -1.17
CA PRO A 37 5.13 -5.30 -1.27
C PRO A 37 5.30 -5.80 -2.71
N ILE A 38 4.58 -5.23 -3.69
CA ILE A 38 4.74 -5.59 -5.12
C ILE A 38 6.15 -5.22 -5.59
N TYR A 39 6.65 -4.04 -5.23
CA TYR A 39 7.99 -3.60 -5.59
C TYR A 39 9.10 -4.47 -4.98
N THR A 40 8.95 -4.83 -3.70
CA THR A 40 9.99 -5.53 -2.94
C THR A 40 9.97 -7.04 -3.20
N PHE A 41 8.79 -7.67 -3.26
CA PHE A 41 8.63 -9.12 -3.28
C PHE A 41 7.96 -9.68 -4.54
N GLY A 42 7.38 -8.82 -5.38
CA GLY A 42 6.74 -9.27 -6.62
C GLY A 42 7.74 -9.83 -7.63
N THR A 43 7.26 -10.66 -8.55
CA THR A 43 8.03 -11.06 -9.73
C THR A 43 8.17 -9.90 -10.72
N ASP A 44 9.08 -9.98 -11.68
CA ASP A 44 9.24 -8.94 -12.69
C ASP A 44 7.95 -8.73 -13.50
N GLU A 45 7.21 -9.82 -13.79
CA GLU A 45 5.92 -9.75 -14.47
C GLU A 45 4.87 -9.04 -13.62
N GLN A 46 4.81 -9.31 -12.30
CA GLN A 46 3.89 -8.63 -11.40
C GLN A 46 4.21 -7.13 -11.30
N LYS A 47 5.50 -6.79 -11.17
CA LYS A 47 5.95 -5.38 -11.12
C LYS A 47 5.57 -4.64 -12.40
N GLN A 48 5.87 -5.20 -13.58
CA GLN A 48 5.53 -4.60 -14.86
C GLN A 48 4.02 -4.48 -15.09
N LYS A 49 3.25 -5.46 -14.62
CA LYS A 49 1.79 -5.47 -14.78
C LYS A 49 1.08 -4.43 -13.90
N TYR A 50 1.50 -4.27 -12.65
CA TYR A 50 0.73 -3.50 -11.65
C TYR A 50 1.32 -2.12 -11.35
N LEU A 51 2.64 -2.01 -11.13
CA LEU A 51 3.25 -0.77 -10.64
C LEU A 51 3.08 0.43 -11.60
N PRO A 52 3.18 0.30 -12.93
CA PRO A 52 3.04 1.46 -13.82
C PRO A 52 1.70 2.18 -13.68
N LYS A 53 0.61 1.44 -13.46
CA LYS A 53 -0.73 2.03 -13.29
C LYS A 53 -0.95 2.57 -11.88
N LEU A 54 -0.47 1.86 -10.86
CA LEU A 54 -0.53 2.30 -9.47
C LEU A 54 0.26 3.60 -9.25
N LEU A 55 1.50 3.66 -9.73
CA LEU A 55 2.40 4.81 -9.53
C LEU A 55 1.99 6.06 -10.32
N LYS A 56 1.18 5.90 -11.38
CA LYS A 56 0.56 7.02 -12.10
C LYS A 56 -0.75 7.50 -11.44
N GLY A 57 -1.23 6.82 -10.42
CA GLY A 57 -2.53 7.07 -9.81
C GLY A 57 -3.71 6.68 -10.69
N GLU A 58 -3.51 5.91 -11.77
CA GLU A 58 -4.60 5.37 -12.59
C GLU A 58 -5.41 4.33 -11.81
N TYR A 59 -4.73 3.58 -10.92
CA TYR A 59 -5.34 2.66 -9.96
C TYR A 59 -5.05 3.10 -8.53
N LEU A 60 -6.03 2.90 -7.65
CA LEU A 60 -5.85 3.00 -6.21
C LEU A 60 -5.74 1.59 -5.61
N GLY A 61 -4.56 1.24 -5.13
CA GLY A 61 -4.30 0.00 -4.39
C GLY A 61 -4.81 0.01 -2.94
N ALA A 62 -5.07 -1.19 -2.43
CA ALA A 62 -5.47 -1.46 -1.05
C ALA A 62 -4.68 -2.66 -0.50
N PHE A 63 -4.92 -3.02 0.76
CA PHE A 63 -4.33 -4.19 1.38
C PHE A 63 -5.39 -4.93 2.19
N ALA A 64 -5.87 -6.03 1.63
CA ALA A 64 -6.96 -6.82 2.21
C ALA A 64 -6.40 -7.96 3.07
N LEU A 65 -6.06 -7.63 4.32
CA LEU A 65 -5.60 -8.61 5.32
C LEU A 65 -6.65 -8.93 6.37
N THR A 66 -7.34 -7.92 6.90
CA THR A 66 -8.28 -8.11 8.02
C THR A 66 -9.55 -8.84 7.58
N GLU A 67 -9.95 -9.84 8.36
CA GLU A 67 -11.18 -10.62 8.20
C GLU A 67 -12.01 -10.58 9.50
N PRO A 68 -13.34 -10.91 9.48
CA PRO A 68 -14.18 -10.85 10.68
C PRO A 68 -13.66 -11.63 11.89
N ASN A 69 -12.90 -12.70 11.65
CA ASN A 69 -12.31 -13.56 12.68
C ASN A 69 -10.81 -13.29 12.93
N ALA A 70 -10.18 -12.36 12.20
CA ALA A 70 -8.73 -12.13 12.25
C ALA A 70 -8.37 -10.66 11.98
N GLY A 71 -7.86 -9.98 13.03
CA GLY A 71 -7.32 -8.62 12.97
C GLY A 71 -5.89 -8.58 13.49
N THR A 72 -5.73 -8.45 14.81
CA THR A 72 -4.42 -8.53 15.48
C THR A 72 -3.78 -9.91 15.29
N ASP A 73 -4.58 -10.98 15.34
CA ASP A 73 -4.14 -12.34 15.01
C ASP A 73 -4.22 -12.60 13.49
N ALA A 74 -3.36 -11.92 12.74
CA ALA A 74 -3.33 -12.00 11.28
C ALA A 74 -2.94 -13.39 10.74
N ALA A 75 -2.34 -14.24 11.57
CA ALA A 75 -2.00 -15.61 11.17
C ALA A 75 -3.25 -16.49 11.00
N HIS A 76 -4.38 -16.11 11.64
CA HIS A 76 -5.63 -16.86 11.63
C HIS A 76 -6.63 -16.38 10.55
N ILE A 77 -6.15 -15.73 9.49
CA ILE A 77 -6.99 -15.46 8.31
C ILE A 77 -7.37 -16.78 7.63
N LEU A 78 -8.59 -16.84 7.09
CA LEU A 78 -9.12 -18.02 6.41
C LEU A 78 -8.70 -18.04 4.94
N ASN A 79 -8.56 -16.87 4.30
CA ASN A 79 -8.17 -16.78 2.90
C ASN A 79 -6.78 -16.17 2.71
N HIS A 80 -5.79 -17.03 2.54
CA HIS A 80 -4.41 -16.64 2.23
C HIS A 80 -4.19 -16.10 0.80
N ARG A 81 -5.27 -15.70 0.10
CA ARG A 81 -5.22 -15.26 -1.32
C ARG A 81 -5.54 -13.79 -1.55
N TYR A 82 -5.92 -13.02 -0.52
CA TYR A 82 -6.38 -11.63 -0.67
C TYR A 82 -5.27 -10.55 -0.59
N CYS A 83 -4.00 -10.90 -0.69
CA CYS A 83 -2.97 -9.88 -0.82
C CYS A 83 -2.88 -9.40 -2.26
N PHE A 84 -3.70 -8.42 -2.67
CA PHE A 84 -3.41 -7.27 -3.59
C PHE A 84 -4.66 -6.38 -3.75
#